data_AF-A0A9P5Q9Q2-F1
#
_entry.id   AF-A0A9P5Q9Q2-F1
#
_cell.length_a   1.000
_cell.length_b   1.000
_cell.length_c   1.000
_cell.angle_alpha   90.00
_cell.angle_beta   90.00
_cell.angle_gamma   90.00
#
_symmetry.space_group_name_H-M   'P 1'
#
loop_
_entity.id
_entity.type
_entity.pdbx_description
1 polymer ?
#
loop_
_entity_poly.entity_id
_entity_poly.type
_entity_poly.pdbx_seq_one_letter_code
_entity_poly.pdbx_strand_id
1 'polypeptide(L)' 'MLVDGKLGPTMDISAFCTVHELSLDIASRLTKNGFQNTKAFRYVTLNDLKEMLFKHGEIASLRVAVSEWSEGSQQ' A
#
# COMPACT_ATOMS: atom_id res chain seq x y z
N MET A 1 20.21 -4.09 10.83
CA MET A 1 20.08 -2.93 9.93
C MET A 1 18.73 -2.30 10.21
N LEU A 2 18.71 -1.18 10.93
CA LEU A 2 17.50 -0.36 11.05
C LEU A 2 17.43 0.43 9.75
N VAL A 3 16.52 0.03 8.86
CA VAL A 3 16.16 0.89 7.74
C VAL A 3 15.34 2.03 8.33
N ASP A 4 15.93 3.21 8.44
CA ASP A 4 15.24 4.50 8.63
C ASP A 4 14.37 4.81 7.39
N GLY A 5 13.45 3.90 7.07
CA GLY A 5 12.42 4.08 6.07
C GLY A 5 11.40 5.01 6.67
N LYS A 6 11.68 6.31 6.60
CA LYS A 6 10.82 7.43 6.97
C LYS A 6 9.34 7.02 6.83
N LEU A 7 8.71 6.68 7.95
CA LEU A 7 7.27 6.39 8.04
C LEU A 7 6.57 7.68 7.60
N GLY A 8 6.21 7.74 6.33
CA GLY A 8 5.82 9.00 5.72
C GLY A 8 5.32 8.80 4.31
N PRO A 9 4.76 9.85 3.69
CA PRO A 9 4.00 9.79 2.45
C PRO A 9 4.79 9.18 1.27
N THR A 10 6.11 9.08 1.35
CA THR A 10 7.00 8.56 0.30
C THR A 10 7.46 7.11 0.50
N MET A 11 6.80 6.31 1.34
CA MET A 11 7.18 4.91 1.53
C MET A 11 7.11 4.13 0.21
N ASP A 12 8.14 3.34 -0.09
CA ASP A 12 8.18 2.45 -1.25
C ASP A 12 7.10 1.37 -1.16
N ILE A 13 6.52 0.96 -2.29
CA ILE A 13 5.45 -0.03 -2.33
C ILE A 13 5.89 -1.39 -1.77
N SER A 14 7.13 -1.81 -2.06
CA SER A 14 7.68 -3.08 -1.59
C SER A 14 7.90 -3.04 -0.08
N ALA A 15 8.41 -1.91 0.43
CA ALA A 15 8.58 -1.68 1.85
C ALA A 15 7.22 -1.66 2.58
N PHE A 16 6.24 -0.95 2.04
CA PHE A 16 4.87 -0.90 2.57
C PHE A 16 4.25 -2.30 2.64
N CYS A 17 4.30 -3.05 1.54
CA CYS A 17 3.76 -4.41 1.52
C CYS A 17 4.49 -5.34 2.50
N THR A 18 5.80 -5.16 2.71
CA THR A 18 6.55 -5.95 3.69
C THR A 18 6.15 -5.62 5.12
N VAL A 19 6.00 -4.33 5.46
CA VAL A 19 5.65 -3.87 6.81
C VAL A 19 4.24 -4.32 7.21
N HIS A 20 3.30 -4.33 6.26
CA HIS A 20 1.90 -4.72 6.50
C HIS A 20 1.58 -6.15 6.07
N GLU A 21 2.60 -7.00 5.89
CA GLU A 21 2.45 -8.43 5.56
C GLU A 21 1.53 -8.71 4.35
N LEU A 22 1.53 -7.79 3.38
CA LEU A 22 0.77 -7.94 2.14
C LEU A 22 1.50 -8.90 1.20
N SER A 23 0.73 -9.66 0.42
CA SER A 23 1.31 -10.63 -0.51
C SER A 23 2.15 -9.96 -1.61
N LEU A 24 3.14 -10.71 -2.12
CA LEU A 24 3.95 -10.28 -3.27
C LEU A 24 3.09 -9.99 -4.51
N ASP A 25 1.95 -10.67 -4.65
CA ASP A 25 0.99 -10.44 -5.72
C ASP A 25 0.38 -9.03 -5.63
N ILE A 26 0.10 -8.53 -4.43
CA ILE A 26 -0.40 -7.17 -4.21
C ILE A 26 0.68 -6.16 -4.63
N ALA A 27 1.92 -6.34 -4.16
CA ALA A 27 3.04 -5.46 -4.50
C ALA A 27 3.27 -5.40 -6.02
N SER A 28 3.34 -6.57 -6.68
CA SER A 28 3.53 -6.68 -8.13
C SER A 28 2.43 -5.94 -8.90
N ARG A 29 1.18 -6.06 -8.45
CA ARG A 29 0.03 -5.46 -9.10
C ARG A 29 -0.02 -3.95 -8.93
N LEU A 30 0.33 -3.44 -7.75
CA LEU A 30 0.49 -2.00 -7.51
C LEU A 30 1.58 -1.43 -8.44
N THR A 31 2.75 -2.05 -8.49
CA THR A 31 3.85 -1.59 -9.37
C THR A 31 3.47 -1.64 -10.85
N LYS A 32 2.79 -2.70 -11.32
CA LYS A 32 2.31 -2.82 -12.71
C LYS A 32 1.33 -1.72 -13.12
N ASN A 33 0.59 -1.18 -12.17
CA ASN A 33 -0.35 -0.07 -12.38
C ASN A 33 0.28 1.31 -12.12
N GLY A 34 1.62 1.38 -12.03
CA GLY A 34 2.35 2.65 -11.94
C GLY A 34 2.46 3.24 -10.53
N PHE A 35 2.06 2.52 -9.49
CA PHE A 35 2.30 2.96 -8.11
C PHE A 35 3.78 2.82 -7.77
N GLN A 36 4.41 3.95 -7.45
CA GLN A 36 5.83 4.01 -7.07
C GLN A 36 6.02 4.19 -5.56
N ASN A 37 5.07 4.82 -4.88
CA ASN A 37 5.11 5.05 -3.44
C ASN A 37 3.69 5.24 -2.90
N THR A 38 3.56 5.25 -1.58
CA THR A 38 2.27 5.34 -0.88
C THR A 38 1.56 6.69 -1.02
N LYS A 39 2.17 7.75 -1.61
CA LYS A 39 1.52 9.07 -1.78
C LYS A 39 0.20 8.98 -2.53
N ALA A 40 0.16 8.11 -3.55
CA ALA A 40 -0.99 7.99 -4.42
C ALA A 40 -2.17 7.27 -3.74
N PHE A 41 -1.93 6.50 -2.67
CA PHE A 41 -2.97 5.69 -2.01
C PHE A 41 -4.12 6.52 -1.45
N ARG A 42 -3.87 7.76 -1.03
CA ARG A 42 -4.92 8.67 -0.56
C ARG A 42 -5.95 9.05 -1.64
N TYR A 43 -5.62 8.84 -2.92
CA TYR A 43 -6.49 9.13 -4.05
C TYR A 43 -7.07 7.86 -4.68
N VAL A 44 -6.65 6.67 -4.21
CA VAL A 44 -7.15 5.39 -4.72
C VAL A 44 -8.53 5.11 -4.14
N THR A 45 -9.49 4.86 -5.01
CA THR A 45 -10.85 4.48 -4.66
C THR A 45 -11.03 2.96 -4.68
N LEU A 46 -12.13 2.48 -4.10
CA LEU A 46 -12.51 1.07 -4.19
C LEU A 46 -12.73 0.62 -5.65
N ASN A 47 -13.21 1.50 -6.52
CA ASN A 47 -13.41 1.17 -7.92
C ASN A 47 -12.07 1.00 -8.65
N ASP A 48 -11.10 1.87 -8.40
CA ASP A 48 -9.75 1.73 -8.98
C ASP A 48 -9.15 0.36 -8.61
N LEU A 49 -9.28 -0.06 -7.34
CA LEU A 49 -8.80 -1.37 -6.91
C LEU A 49 -9.50 -2.54 -7.61
N LYS A 50 -10.80 -2.42 -7.92
CA LYS A 50 -11.52 -3.42 -8.70
C LYS A 50 -11.08 -3.44 -10.16
N GLU A 51 -10.84 -2.27 -10.75
CA GLU A 51 -10.32 -2.14 -12.13
C GLU A 51 -8.90 -2.71 -12.26
N MET A 52 -8.10 -2.61 -11.20
CA MET A 52 -6.80 -3.29 -11.07
C MET A 52 -6.92 -4.80 -10.84
N LEU A 53 -8.15 -5.34 -10.80
CA LEU A 53 -8.47 -6.76 -10.63
C LEU A 53 -8.11 -7.34 -9.26
N PHE A 54 -7.97 -6.52 -8.21
CA PHE A 54 -7.76 -7.04 -6.85
C PHE A 54 -8.96 -7.86 -6.38
N LYS A 55 -8.68 -8.97 -5.69
CA LYS A 55 -9.70 -9.80 -5.04
C LYS A 55 -10.25 -9.10 -3.81
N HIS A 56 -11.47 -9.45 -3.40
CA HIS A 56 -12.11 -8.86 -2.21
C HIS A 56 -11.25 -8.95 -0.94
N GLY A 57 -10.59 -10.09 -0.70
CA GLY A 57 -9.67 -10.24 0.44
C GLY A 57 -8.44 -9.33 0.34
N GLU A 58 -7.84 -9.22 -0.86
CA GLU A 58 -6.69 -8.35 -1.10
C GLU A 58 -7.04 -6.87 -0.91
N ILE A 59 -8.23 -6.46 -1.38
CA ILE A 59 -8.77 -5.11 -1.16
C ILE A 59 -8.94 -4.84 0.34
N ALA A 60 -9.49 -5.80 1.09
CA ALA A 60 -9.69 -5.64 2.53
C ALA A 60 -8.33 -5.48 3.25
N SER A 61 -7.37 -6.36 2.98
CA SER A 61 -6.01 -6.28 3.55
C SER A 61 -5.32 -4.96 3.20
N LEU A 62 -5.41 -4.51 1.94
CA LEU A 62 -4.81 -3.24 1.51
C LEU A 62 -5.44 -2.05 2.23
N ARG A 63 -6.77 -2.04 2.41
CA ARG A 63 -7.46 -0.94 3.11
C ARG A 63 -7.11 -0.89 4.60
N VAL A 64 -6.96 -2.04 5.25
CA VAL A 64 -6.50 -2.12 6.65
C VAL A 64 -5.08 -1.54 6.74
N ALA A 65 -4.16 -2.01 5.89
CA ALA A 65 -2.79 -1.52 5.85
C ALA A 65 -2.69 0.00 5.63
N VAL A 66 -3.51 0.55 4.72
CA VAL A 66 -3.55 2.01 4.48
C VAL A 66 -4.09 2.77 5.69
N SER A 67 -5.08 2.23 6.41
CA SER A 67 -5.60 2.86 7.64
C SER A 67 -4.54 2.90 8.73
N GLU A 68 -3.92 1.73 9.03
CA GLU A 68 -2.86 1.60 10.03
C GLU A 68 -1.68 2.52 9.73
N TRP A 69 -1.27 2.59 8.46
CA TRP A 69 -0.21 3.47 8.00
C TRP A 69 -0.57 4.96 8.16
N SER A 70 -1.80 5.34 7.82
CA SER A 70 -2.26 6.74 7.91
C SER A 70 -2.34 7.22 9.36
N GLU A 71 -2.75 6.33 10.28
CA GLU A 71 -2.84 6.59 11.71
C GLU A 71 -1.44 6.68 12.36
N GLY A 72 -0.50 5.81 11.97
CA GLY A 72 0.89 5.85 12.43
C GLY A 72 1.74 7.00 11.87
N SER A 73 1.27 7.69 10.83
CA SER A 73 1.97 8.82 10.18
C SER A 73 1.73 10.18 10.85
N GLN A 74 0.94 10.24 11.93
CA GLN A 74 0.59 11.48 12.65
C GLN A 74 1.38 11.74 13.94
N GLN A 75 2.45 10.99 14.22
CA GLN A 75 3.33 11.20 15.37
C GLN A 75 4.68 11.82 14.99
#